data_AF-A0A138A072-F1
#
_entry.id   AF-A0A138A072-F1
#
_cell.length_a   1.000
_cell.length_b   1.000
_cell.length_c   1.000
_cell.angle_alpha   90.00
_cell.angle_beta   90.00
_cell.angle_gamma   90.00
#
_symmetry.space_group_name_H-M   'P 1'
#
loop_
_entity.id
_entity.type
_entity.pdbx_description
1 polymer ?
#
loop_
_entity_poly.entity_id
_entity_poly.type
_entity_poly.pdbx_seq_one_letter_code
_entity_poly.pdbx_strand_id
1 'polypeptide(L)'
;MGYSRSRMTRDALYTSAAAVGGAGATWGAYALLTKQARTARTVIPHRTDKAPSKDGIYSPGTAVVERPGPHHVADVSLMVFGDSTAAGLGVDDAEHTPGVLLARGVVAETGRTVRLAVKAIVGATSKGLAAQIEAAFIAKQIPDVAVIIVGANDVTALNGFEASARRLGAAVAQLRGAGAEVVVGTCPDIGVVQAIPQPLRSVIRRYGLQLAARQRAYVLDAGGRPVPFADTLTPEFLEAPERMFSPDNFHPSAAGYELAARLLLPEVLAAIGEWHGPLPSPPEVSEAADANGLTARLTRVLHRA
;
A
#
# COMPACT_ATOMS: atom_id res chain seq x y z
N MET A 1 53.29 -18.30 36.64
CA MET A 1 51.96 -18.07 36.05
C MET A 1 51.09 -17.32 37.07
N GLY A 2 51.02 -15.99 36.99
CA GLY A 2 50.21 -15.17 37.90
C GLY A 2 49.22 -14.34 37.09
N TYR A 3 48.10 -14.95 36.68
CA TYR A 3 47.06 -14.25 35.95
C TYR A 3 46.27 -13.39 36.95
N SER A 4 46.44 -12.08 36.89
CA SER A 4 45.95 -11.12 37.88
C SER A 4 44.41 -11.06 37.90
N ARG A 5 43.82 -11.43 39.05
CA ARG A 5 42.38 -11.40 39.37
C ARG A 5 41.70 -10.03 39.18
N SER A 6 42.45 -8.94 39.00
CA SER A 6 41.87 -7.58 38.91
C SER A 6 41.38 -7.17 37.52
N ARG A 7 41.77 -7.87 36.44
CA ARG A 7 41.24 -7.61 35.09
C ARG A 7 39.89 -8.30 34.85
N MET A 8 39.70 -9.51 35.37
CA MET A 8 38.44 -10.27 35.25
C MET A 8 37.23 -9.56 35.88
N THR A 9 37.41 -8.83 36.98
CA THR A 9 36.32 -8.13 37.67
C THR A 9 35.89 -6.86 36.97
N ARG A 10 36.81 -6.16 36.28
CA ARG A 10 36.49 -4.98 35.46
C ARG A 10 35.74 -5.38 34.19
N ASP A 11 36.22 -6.39 33.48
CA ASP A 11 35.59 -6.84 32.23
C ASP A 11 34.17 -7.39 32.49
N ALA A 12 33.96 -8.15 33.57
CA ALA A 12 32.64 -8.61 33.99
C ALA A 12 31.69 -7.45 34.36
N LEU A 13 32.19 -6.37 34.96
CA LEU A 13 31.40 -5.17 35.27
C LEU A 13 31.02 -4.38 34.01
N TYR A 14 31.93 -4.25 33.04
CA TYR A 14 31.65 -3.57 31.77
C TYR A 14 30.69 -4.36 30.89
N THR A 15 30.80 -5.69 30.83
CA THR A 15 29.86 -6.54 30.09
C THR A 15 28.47 -6.52 30.70
N SER A 16 28.34 -6.51 32.02
CA SER A 16 27.04 -6.42 32.70
C SER A 16 26.42 -5.02 32.61
N ALA A 17 27.21 -3.95 32.72
CA ALA A 17 26.73 -2.59 32.48
C ALA A 17 26.31 -2.34 31.01
N ALA A 18 27.03 -2.91 30.05
CA ALA A 18 26.67 -2.86 28.62
C ALA A 18 25.41 -3.69 28.32
N ALA A 19 25.25 -4.86 28.94
CA ALA A 19 24.06 -5.70 28.78
C ALA A 19 22.82 -5.05 29.42
N VAL A 20 22.93 -4.49 30.63
CA VAL A 20 21.83 -3.78 31.31
C VAL A 20 21.52 -2.44 30.64
N GLY A 21 22.54 -1.69 30.21
CA GLY A 21 22.37 -0.44 29.46
C GLY A 21 21.75 -0.67 28.08
N GLY A 22 22.16 -1.71 27.36
CA GLY A 22 21.59 -2.13 26.09
C GLY A 22 20.15 -2.64 26.22
N ALA A 23 19.87 -3.48 27.22
CA ALA A 23 18.52 -3.97 27.52
C ALA A 23 17.58 -2.85 27.98
N GLY A 24 18.05 -1.93 28.82
CA GLY A 24 17.30 -0.76 29.29
C GLY A 24 16.99 0.23 28.15
N ALA A 25 17.94 0.50 27.27
CA ALA A 25 17.75 1.37 26.11
C ALA A 25 16.75 0.76 25.09
N THR A 26 16.84 -0.54 24.84
CA THR A 26 15.90 -1.26 23.96
C THR A 26 14.50 -1.35 24.54
N TRP A 27 14.36 -1.62 25.84
CA TRP A 27 13.07 -1.60 26.53
C TRP A 27 12.46 -0.20 26.56
N GLY A 28 13.26 0.84 26.85
CA GLY A 28 12.81 2.22 26.83
C GLY A 28 12.33 2.68 25.45
N ALA A 29 13.05 2.33 24.39
CA ALA A 29 12.63 2.60 23.02
C ALA A 29 11.33 1.85 22.66
N TYR A 30 11.22 0.58 23.02
CA TYR A 30 9.99 -0.21 22.83
C TYR A 30 8.79 0.40 23.57
N ALA A 31 8.97 0.77 24.84
CA ALA A 31 7.94 1.40 25.64
C ALA A 31 7.48 2.74 25.05
N LEU A 32 8.42 3.57 24.57
CA LEU A 32 8.13 4.83 23.88
C LEU A 32 7.33 4.60 22.60
N LEU A 33 7.78 3.70 21.73
CA LEU A 33 7.09 3.38 20.48
C LEU A 33 5.68 2.83 20.74
N THR A 34 5.53 1.98 21.76
CA THR A 34 4.23 1.44 22.17
C THR A 34 3.30 2.53 22.69
N LYS A 35 3.83 3.46 23.50
CA LYS A 35 3.08 4.63 23.98
C LYS A 35 2.62 5.50 22.80
N GLN A 36 3.52 5.80 21.86
CA GLN A 36 3.19 6.56 20.66
C GLN A 36 2.15 5.87 19.77
N ALA A 37 2.22 4.55 19.63
CA ALA A 37 1.25 3.79 18.85
C ALA A 37 -0.14 3.85 19.49
N ARG A 38 -0.22 3.80 20.83
CA ARG A 38 -1.47 3.96 21.57
C ARG A 38 -2.06 5.36 21.40
N THR A 39 -1.24 6.41 21.54
CA THR A 39 -1.69 7.80 21.32
C THR A 39 -2.09 8.06 19.88
N ALA A 40 -1.36 7.52 18.89
CA ALA A 40 -1.73 7.66 17.49
C ALA A 40 -3.12 7.06 17.21
N ARG A 41 -3.45 5.92 17.83
CA ARG A 41 -4.79 5.30 17.71
C ARG A 41 -5.93 6.08 18.36
N THR A 42 -5.65 7.04 19.24
CA THR A 42 -6.68 7.92 19.81
C THR A 42 -6.90 9.17 18.97
N VAL A 43 -5.92 9.55 18.12
CA VAL A 43 -5.99 10.74 17.26
C VAL A 43 -6.43 10.36 15.85
N ILE A 44 -5.94 9.25 15.33
CA ILE A 44 -6.33 8.69 14.04
C ILE A 44 -7.58 7.84 14.26
N PRO A 45 -8.75 8.25 13.73
CA PRO A 45 -9.98 7.54 13.97
C PRO A 45 -9.93 6.14 13.35
N HIS A 46 -10.34 5.14 14.12
CA HIS A 46 -10.55 3.79 13.59
C HIS A 46 -11.91 3.74 12.88
N ARG A 47 -11.90 4.10 11.61
CA ARG A 47 -13.06 4.09 10.73
C ARG A 47 -13.42 2.64 10.37
N THR A 48 -14.61 2.20 10.76
CA THR A 48 -15.20 0.88 10.41
C THR A 48 -16.43 1.03 9.52
N ASP A 49 -16.74 2.25 9.12
CA ASP A 49 -17.82 2.56 8.20
C ASP A 49 -17.49 2.05 6.79
N LYS A 50 -18.55 1.79 6.05
CA LYS A 50 -18.45 1.34 4.67
C LYS A 50 -18.10 2.55 3.80
N ALA A 51 -17.02 2.44 3.03
CA ALA A 51 -16.70 3.41 2.00
C ALA A 51 -17.88 3.55 1.00
N PRO A 52 -18.11 4.74 0.42
CA PRO A 52 -19.13 4.90 -0.59
C PRO A 52 -18.81 3.98 -1.78
N SER A 53 -19.84 3.36 -2.38
CA SER A 53 -19.67 2.42 -3.49
C SER A 53 -20.61 2.80 -4.62
N LYS A 54 -20.11 2.68 -5.84
CA LYS A 54 -20.86 2.91 -7.09
C LYS A 54 -20.54 1.81 -8.10
N ASP A 55 -20.58 0.56 -7.65
CA ASP A 55 -20.45 -0.61 -8.52
C ASP A 55 -21.51 -0.55 -9.63
N GLY A 56 -21.11 -0.83 -10.86
CA GLY A 56 -22.00 -0.66 -12.01
C GLY A 56 -21.29 -0.64 -13.34
N ILE A 57 -22.02 -0.21 -14.36
CA ILE A 57 -21.56 -0.12 -15.74
C ILE A 57 -21.37 1.35 -16.08
N TYR A 58 -20.17 1.64 -16.55
CA TYR A 58 -19.71 2.96 -16.96
C TYR A 58 -19.63 2.97 -18.47
N SER A 59 -20.37 3.88 -19.10
CA SER A 59 -20.49 3.99 -20.55
C SER A 59 -20.01 5.36 -21.03
N PRO A 60 -19.46 5.46 -22.25
CA PRO A 60 -19.01 6.73 -22.81
C PRO A 60 -20.19 7.70 -22.97
N GLY A 61 -19.92 9.00 -22.76
CA GLY A 61 -20.90 10.05 -23.01
C GLY A 61 -22.05 10.16 -21.99
N THR A 62 -22.04 9.41 -20.89
CA THR A 62 -23.05 9.49 -19.84
C THR A 62 -22.44 9.54 -18.44
N ALA A 63 -23.06 10.33 -17.55
CA ALA A 63 -22.73 10.33 -16.13
C ALA A 63 -23.50 9.25 -15.35
N VAL A 64 -24.55 8.69 -15.94
CA VAL A 64 -25.41 7.67 -15.33
C VAL A 64 -24.64 6.35 -15.27
N VAL A 65 -24.56 5.79 -14.06
CA VAL A 65 -23.97 4.46 -13.84
C VAL A 65 -25.10 3.45 -13.75
N GLU A 66 -25.08 2.48 -14.65
CA GLU A 66 -26.13 1.48 -14.75
C GLU A 66 -25.88 0.31 -13.80
N ARG A 67 -26.96 -0.27 -13.27
CA ARG A 67 -26.84 -1.50 -12.48
C ARG A 67 -26.54 -2.68 -13.41
N PRO A 68 -25.60 -3.57 -13.07
CA PRO A 68 -25.30 -4.72 -13.91
C PRO A 68 -26.53 -5.64 -14.00
N GLY A 69 -27.07 -5.81 -15.21
CA GLY A 69 -28.14 -6.76 -15.50
C GLY A 69 -27.60 -8.12 -15.95
N PRO A 70 -28.43 -9.18 -15.99
CA PRO A 70 -28.01 -10.53 -16.37
C PRO A 70 -27.41 -10.65 -17.79
N HIS A 71 -27.75 -9.72 -18.68
CA HIS A 71 -27.32 -9.71 -20.09
C HIS A 71 -26.44 -8.50 -20.44
N HIS A 72 -26.00 -7.74 -19.43
CA HIS A 72 -25.22 -6.54 -19.67
C HIS A 72 -23.74 -6.93 -19.82
N VAL A 73 -23.31 -7.07 -21.07
CA VAL A 73 -21.92 -7.33 -21.44
C VAL A 73 -21.20 -6.00 -21.49
N ALA A 74 -20.20 -5.82 -20.64
CA ALA A 74 -19.28 -4.70 -20.74
C ALA A 74 -18.03 -5.14 -21.49
N ASP A 75 -17.39 -4.21 -22.19
CA ASP A 75 -16.16 -4.48 -22.95
C ASP A 75 -14.97 -4.78 -22.04
N VAL A 76 -14.98 -4.24 -20.81
CA VAL A 76 -13.95 -4.45 -19.79
C VAL A 76 -14.61 -4.69 -18.44
N SER A 77 -14.27 -5.79 -17.78
CA SER A 77 -14.62 -6.07 -16.39
C SER A 77 -13.45 -5.72 -15.46
N LEU A 78 -13.57 -4.59 -14.75
CA LEU A 78 -12.59 -4.10 -13.78
C LEU A 78 -13.03 -4.48 -12.36
N MET A 79 -12.15 -5.10 -11.58
CA MET A 79 -12.42 -5.40 -10.17
C MET A 79 -11.32 -4.87 -9.25
N VAL A 80 -11.72 -4.25 -8.14
CA VAL A 80 -10.79 -3.68 -7.15
C VAL A 80 -10.84 -4.50 -5.86
N PHE A 81 -9.67 -4.92 -5.38
CA PHE A 81 -9.48 -5.69 -4.15
C PHE A 81 -8.54 -4.96 -3.19
N GLY A 82 -8.63 -5.29 -1.91
CA GLY A 82 -7.67 -4.80 -0.91
C GLY A 82 -8.31 -4.26 0.36
N ASP A 83 -7.71 -3.20 0.90
CA ASP A 83 -8.05 -2.63 2.19
C ASP A 83 -8.92 -1.35 2.08
N SER A 84 -8.88 -0.48 3.10
CA SER A 84 -9.66 0.76 3.12
C SER A 84 -9.26 1.74 2.01
N THR A 85 -7.99 1.75 1.60
CA THR A 85 -7.53 2.59 0.49
C THR A 85 -8.12 2.09 -0.82
N ALA A 86 -8.13 0.77 -1.05
CA ALA A 86 -8.80 0.18 -2.22
C ALA A 86 -10.31 0.45 -2.25
N ALA A 87 -10.95 0.47 -1.07
CA ALA A 87 -12.37 0.76 -0.94
C ALA A 87 -12.73 2.24 -1.17
N GLY A 88 -11.74 3.15 -1.09
CA GLY A 88 -11.99 4.60 -1.18
C GLY A 88 -12.45 5.23 0.13
N LEU A 89 -12.05 4.69 1.28
CA LEU A 89 -12.35 5.32 2.57
C LEU A 89 -11.66 6.68 2.68
N GLY A 90 -12.34 7.71 3.18
CA GLY A 90 -11.82 9.09 3.26
C GLY A 90 -12.50 10.07 2.32
N VAL A 91 -13.30 9.59 1.37
CA VAL A 91 -14.22 10.43 0.58
C VAL A 91 -15.67 10.17 0.96
N ASP A 92 -16.50 11.21 0.86
CA ASP A 92 -17.94 11.12 1.14
C ASP A 92 -18.76 10.80 -0.13
N ASP A 93 -18.21 11.06 -1.32
CA ASP A 93 -18.82 10.75 -2.61
C ASP A 93 -18.08 9.59 -3.30
N ALA A 94 -18.86 8.62 -3.78
CA ALA A 94 -18.35 7.47 -4.51
C ALA A 94 -17.62 7.86 -5.81
N GLU A 95 -17.95 9.02 -6.41
CA GLU A 95 -17.28 9.54 -7.60
C GLU A 95 -15.77 9.74 -7.42
N HIS A 96 -15.31 9.93 -6.19
CA HIS A 96 -13.90 10.13 -5.86
C HIS A 96 -13.20 8.87 -5.37
N THR A 97 -13.86 7.71 -5.41
CA THR A 97 -13.24 6.45 -5.01
C THR A 97 -12.32 5.92 -6.12
N PRO A 98 -11.23 5.22 -5.79
CA PRO A 98 -10.23 4.82 -6.77
C PRO A 98 -10.81 3.91 -7.86
N GLY A 99 -11.71 3.00 -7.51
CA GLY A 99 -12.37 2.13 -8.50
C GLY A 99 -13.19 2.91 -9.52
N VAL A 100 -13.93 3.93 -9.08
CA VAL A 100 -14.75 4.77 -9.96
C VAL A 100 -13.89 5.66 -10.85
N LEU A 101 -12.86 6.28 -10.27
CA LEU A 101 -11.89 7.08 -11.01
C LEU A 101 -11.19 6.27 -12.10
N LEU A 102 -10.81 5.01 -11.79
CA LEU A 102 -10.22 4.09 -12.77
C LEU A 102 -11.21 3.69 -13.86
N ALA A 103 -12.43 3.32 -13.50
CA ALA A 103 -13.46 2.95 -14.48
C ALA A 103 -13.75 4.10 -15.44
N ARG A 104 -13.92 5.33 -14.92
CA ARG A 104 -14.09 6.53 -15.74
C ARG A 104 -12.86 6.85 -16.58
N GLY A 105 -11.67 6.69 -16.04
CA GLY A 105 -10.42 6.86 -16.78
C GLY A 105 -10.33 5.90 -17.97
N VAL A 106 -10.64 4.62 -17.77
CA VAL A 106 -10.67 3.64 -18.86
C VAL A 106 -11.73 4.01 -19.91
N VAL A 107 -12.95 4.37 -19.50
CA VAL A 107 -14.00 4.82 -20.44
C VAL A 107 -13.54 6.06 -21.23
N ALA A 108 -12.92 7.03 -20.57
CA ALA A 108 -12.49 8.28 -21.20
C ALA A 108 -11.39 8.05 -22.25
N GLU A 109 -10.42 7.18 -21.94
CA GLU A 109 -9.27 6.92 -22.82
C GLU A 109 -9.59 5.95 -23.96
N THR A 110 -10.53 5.03 -23.77
CA THR A 110 -10.79 3.93 -24.72
C THR A 110 -12.14 4.01 -25.41
N GLY A 111 -13.10 4.76 -24.86
CA GLY A 111 -14.51 4.73 -25.27
C GLY A 111 -15.23 3.41 -24.97
N ARG A 112 -14.56 2.43 -24.34
CA ARG A 112 -15.12 1.11 -24.03
C ARG A 112 -15.96 1.16 -22.76
N THR A 113 -17.01 0.34 -22.71
CA THR A 113 -17.84 0.19 -21.51
C THR A 113 -17.09 -0.59 -20.42
N VAL A 114 -17.18 -0.13 -19.18
CA VAL A 114 -16.48 -0.74 -18.03
C VAL A 114 -17.50 -1.21 -16.99
N ARG A 115 -17.47 -2.50 -16.67
CA ARG A 115 -18.16 -3.04 -15.48
C ARG A 115 -17.20 -3.00 -14.30
N LEU A 116 -17.48 -2.12 -13.34
CA LEU A 116 -16.73 -2.00 -12.09
C LEU A 116 -17.37 -2.83 -10.98
N ALA A 117 -16.55 -3.59 -10.25
CA ALA A 117 -16.93 -4.17 -8.96
C ALA A 117 -15.83 -3.91 -7.92
N VAL A 118 -16.20 -3.42 -6.72
CA VAL A 118 -15.26 -3.20 -5.62
C VAL A 118 -15.48 -4.27 -4.56
N LYS A 119 -14.47 -5.11 -4.33
CA LYS A 119 -14.46 -6.19 -3.34
C LYS A 119 -13.55 -5.91 -2.14
N ALA A 120 -12.94 -4.73 -2.12
CA ALA A 120 -12.10 -4.28 -1.02
C ALA A 120 -12.89 -4.20 0.31
N ILE A 121 -12.20 -4.52 1.40
CA ILE A 121 -12.77 -4.55 2.75
C ILE A 121 -11.96 -3.62 3.65
N VAL A 122 -12.64 -2.65 4.26
CA VAL A 122 -12.04 -1.74 5.24
C VAL A 122 -11.40 -2.53 6.37
N GLY A 123 -10.14 -2.20 6.69
CA GLY A 123 -9.35 -2.90 7.71
C GLY A 123 -8.75 -4.25 7.28
N ALA A 124 -8.97 -4.70 6.04
CA ALA A 124 -8.34 -5.91 5.55
C ALA A 124 -6.81 -5.77 5.52
N THR A 125 -6.15 -6.91 5.67
CA THR A 125 -4.71 -7.08 5.45
C THR A 125 -4.50 -8.08 4.31
N SER A 126 -3.26 -8.33 3.92
CA SER A 126 -2.90 -9.40 2.98
C SER A 126 -3.50 -10.77 3.30
N LYS A 127 -3.85 -11.06 4.56
CA LYS A 127 -4.55 -12.29 4.98
C LYS A 127 -5.97 -12.41 4.41
N GLY A 128 -6.63 -11.29 4.14
CA GLY A 128 -8.02 -11.25 3.66
C GLY A 128 -8.17 -11.33 2.14
N LEU A 129 -7.09 -11.18 1.37
CA LEU A 129 -7.16 -11.12 -0.10
C LEU A 129 -7.73 -12.39 -0.72
N ALA A 130 -7.28 -13.56 -0.26
CA ALA A 130 -7.75 -14.85 -0.76
C ALA A 130 -9.28 -14.96 -0.65
N ALA A 131 -9.85 -14.62 0.51
CA ALA A 131 -11.29 -14.66 0.71
C ALA A 131 -12.07 -13.68 -0.18
N GLN A 132 -11.53 -12.47 -0.44
CA GLN A 132 -12.15 -11.52 -1.36
C GLN A 132 -12.20 -12.07 -2.80
N ILE A 133 -11.11 -12.69 -3.26
CA ILE A 133 -10.99 -13.26 -4.62
C ILE A 133 -11.86 -14.51 -4.75
N GLU A 134 -11.81 -15.42 -3.77
CA GLU A 134 -12.64 -16.63 -3.74
C GLU A 134 -14.13 -16.29 -3.78
N ALA A 135 -14.57 -15.26 -3.02
CA ALA A 135 -15.95 -14.80 -3.06
C ALA A 135 -16.36 -14.31 -4.47
N ALA A 136 -15.48 -13.60 -5.18
CA ALA A 136 -15.73 -13.19 -6.57
C ALA A 136 -15.82 -14.40 -7.52
N PHE A 137 -14.94 -15.39 -7.36
CA PHE A 137 -14.94 -16.60 -8.18
C PHE A 137 -16.17 -17.48 -7.94
N ILE A 138 -16.61 -17.61 -6.68
CA ILE A 138 -17.86 -18.31 -6.34
C ILE A 138 -19.06 -17.63 -7.00
N ALA A 139 -19.06 -16.31 -7.06
CA ALA A 139 -20.06 -15.53 -7.79
C ALA A 139 -19.90 -15.59 -9.33
N LYS A 140 -18.94 -16.39 -9.83
CA LYS A 140 -18.58 -16.53 -11.26
C LYS A 140 -18.17 -15.20 -11.90
N GLN A 141 -17.54 -14.33 -11.11
CA GLN A 141 -17.04 -13.04 -11.56
C GLN A 141 -15.51 -13.13 -11.67
N ILE A 142 -15.01 -13.33 -12.90
CA ILE A 142 -13.59 -13.21 -13.23
C ILE A 142 -13.40 -11.87 -13.94
N PRO A 143 -12.55 -10.97 -13.45
CA PRO A 143 -12.29 -9.70 -14.12
C PRO A 143 -11.31 -9.87 -15.29
N ASP A 144 -11.38 -8.96 -16.26
CA ASP A 144 -10.33 -8.81 -17.27
C ASP A 144 -9.10 -8.15 -16.64
N VAL A 145 -9.33 -7.17 -15.76
CA VAL A 145 -8.29 -6.51 -14.96
C VAL A 145 -8.69 -6.45 -13.49
N ALA A 146 -7.80 -6.92 -12.62
CA ALA A 146 -7.88 -6.74 -11.18
C ALA A 146 -6.88 -5.67 -10.72
N VAL A 147 -7.34 -4.74 -9.89
CA VAL A 147 -6.49 -3.77 -9.20
C VAL A 147 -6.47 -4.12 -7.72
N ILE A 148 -5.27 -4.28 -7.14
CA ILE A 148 -5.09 -4.57 -5.72
C ILE A 148 -4.40 -3.36 -5.07
N ILE A 149 -4.97 -2.83 -3.99
CA ILE A 149 -4.30 -1.83 -3.13
C ILE A 149 -4.37 -2.33 -1.69
N VAL A 150 -3.22 -2.74 -1.15
CA VAL A 150 -3.14 -3.34 0.18
C VAL A 150 -1.74 -3.21 0.77
N GLY A 151 -1.66 -2.92 2.06
CA GLY A 151 -0.39 -3.05 2.80
C GLY A 151 -0.26 -2.12 4.00
N ALA A 152 -1.01 -1.02 4.04
CA ALA A 152 -1.00 -0.10 5.17
C ALA A 152 -1.35 -0.83 6.48
N ASN A 153 -2.38 -1.69 6.45
CA ASN A 153 -2.78 -2.48 7.60
C ASN A 153 -1.80 -3.62 7.94
N ASP A 154 -1.03 -4.14 6.99
CA ASP A 154 0.00 -5.15 7.27
C ASP A 154 1.17 -4.57 8.06
N VAL A 155 1.51 -3.30 7.81
CA VAL A 155 2.51 -2.55 8.58
C VAL A 155 2.04 -2.33 10.01
N THR A 156 0.79 -1.92 10.21
CA THR A 156 0.25 -1.61 11.54
C THR A 156 -0.06 -2.86 12.37
N ALA A 157 -0.44 -3.97 11.73
CA ALA A 157 -0.72 -5.25 12.37
C ALA A 157 0.53 -6.13 12.58
N LEU A 158 1.69 -5.73 12.06
CA LEU A 158 2.96 -6.47 12.14
C LEU A 158 2.84 -7.93 11.65
N ASN A 159 2.13 -8.14 10.54
CA ASN A 159 1.88 -9.47 9.95
C ASN A 159 3.13 -10.16 9.34
N GLY A 160 4.30 -9.52 9.45
CA GLY A 160 5.57 -9.92 8.85
C GLY A 160 5.65 -9.54 7.37
N PHE A 161 6.62 -8.70 6.98
CA PHE A 161 6.69 -8.15 5.61
C PHE A 161 6.79 -9.23 4.53
N GLU A 162 7.60 -10.25 4.78
CA GLU A 162 7.77 -11.39 3.87
C GLU A 162 6.47 -12.20 3.72
N ALA A 163 5.80 -12.49 4.84
CA ALA A 163 4.56 -13.24 4.82
C ALA A 163 3.44 -12.45 4.14
N SER A 164 3.37 -11.13 4.36
CA SER A 164 2.40 -10.26 3.71
C SER A 164 2.63 -10.15 2.20
N ALA A 165 3.88 -9.95 1.77
CA ALA A 165 4.22 -9.90 0.35
C ALA A 165 3.98 -11.24 -0.36
N ARG A 166 4.31 -12.38 0.29
CA ARG A 166 4.01 -13.71 -0.24
C ARG A 166 2.50 -13.95 -0.42
N ARG A 167 1.67 -13.52 0.54
CA ARG A 167 0.20 -13.63 0.41
C ARG A 167 -0.34 -12.78 -0.74
N LEU A 168 0.21 -11.58 -0.95
CA LEU A 168 -0.10 -10.77 -2.11
C LEU A 168 0.31 -11.48 -3.42
N GLY A 169 1.54 -12.01 -3.50
CA GLY A 169 1.99 -12.78 -4.67
C GLY A 169 1.08 -13.97 -4.98
N ALA A 170 0.63 -14.71 -3.96
CA ALA A 170 -0.34 -15.80 -4.13
C ALA A 170 -1.70 -15.30 -4.66
N ALA A 171 -2.19 -14.16 -4.18
CA ALA A 171 -3.41 -13.53 -4.68
C ALA A 171 -3.27 -13.10 -6.15
N VAL A 172 -2.13 -12.52 -6.53
CA VAL A 172 -1.82 -12.17 -7.92
C VAL A 172 -1.79 -13.43 -8.79
N ALA A 173 -1.07 -14.47 -8.37
CA ALA A 173 -0.97 -15.73 -9.12
C ALA A 173 -2.34 -16.40 -9.31
N GLN A 174 -3.22 -16.36 -8.30
CA GLN A 174 -4.58 -16.88 -8.39
C GLN A 174 -5.42 -16.14 -9.44
N LEU A 175 -5.34 -14.81 -9.49
CA LEU A 175 -6.05 -13.99 -10.48
C LEU A 175 -5.48 -14.19 -11.89
N ARG A 176 -4.15 -14.18 -12.04
CA ARG A 176 -3.48 -14.48 -13.33
C ARG A 176 -3.83 -15.87 -13.84
N GLY A 177 -3.86 -16.87 -12.96
CA GLY A 177 -4.25 -18.25 -13.29
C GLY A 177 -5.71 -18.38 -13.73
N ALA A 178 -6.58 -17.46 -13.33
CA ALA A 178 -7.96 -17.35 -13.80
C ALA A 178 -8.10 -16.54 -15.11
N GLY A 179 -7.01 -15.98 -15.64
CA GLY A 179 -6.98 -15.21 -16.89
C GLY A 179 -7.09 -13.69 -16.72
N ALA A 180 -7.19 -13.17 -15.49
CA ALA A 180 -7.21 -11.72 -15.25
C ALA A 180 -5.81 -11.12 -15.38
N GLU A 181 -5.67 -9.92 -15.93
CA GLU A 181 -4.49 -9.08 -15.71
C GLU A 181 -4.54 -8.46 -14.31
N VAL A 182 -3.37 -8.22 -13.69
CA VAL A 182 -3.32 -7.75 -12.30
C VAL A 182 -2.38 -6.57 -12.16
N VAL A 183 -2.91 -5.43 -11.71
CA VAL A 183 -2.18 -4.22 -11.36
C VAL A 183 -2.21 -4.05 -9.85
N VAL A 184 -1.08 -3.70 -9.24
CA VAL A 184 -0.96 -3.59 -7.78
C VAL A 184 -0.36 -2.26 -7.37
N GLY A 185 -1.13 -1.44 -6.68
CA GLY A 185 -0.57 -0.33 -5.89
C GLY A 185 0.13 -0.89 -4.66
N THR A 186 1.47 -0.89 -4.66
CA THR A 186 2.23 -1.42 -3.51
C THR A 186 2.01 -0.56 -2.27
N CYS A 187 2.44 -1.04 -1.10
CA CYS A 187 2.29 -0.35 0.17
C CYS A 187 2.80 1.10 0.05
N PRO A 188 1.98 2.11 0.36
CA PRO A 188 2.41 3.50 0.35
C PRO A 188 3.38 3.77 1.51
N ASP A 189 4.09 4.89 1.44
CA ASP A 189 4.88 5.36 2.57
C ASP A 189 3.98 5.97 3.65
N ILE A 190 3.69 5.18 4.68
CA ILE A 190 2.91 5.63 5.85
C ILE A 190 3.66 6.71 6.66
N GLY A 191 4.96 6.91 6.39
CA GLY A 191 5.77 7.98 6.96
C GLY A 191 5.31 9.39 6.64
N VAL A 192 4.46 9.57 5.61
CA VAL A 192 3.90 10.87 5.23
C VAL A 192 2.76 11.31 6.16
N VAL A 193 2.21 10.40 6.97
CA VAL A 193 1.14 10.70 7.93
C VAL A 193 1.68 11.54 9.09
N GLN A 194 1.43 12.84 9.06
CA GLN A 194 2.00 13.78 10.03
C GLN A 194 1.46 13.59 11.46
N ALA A 195 0.25 13.06 11.61
CA ALA A 195 -0.36 12.74 12.90
C ALA A 195 0.41 11.68 13.70
N ILE A 196 1.27 10.89 13.06
CA ILE A 196 2.13 9.91 13.73
C ILE A 196 3.36 10.64 14.31
N PRO A 197 3.62 10.58 15.62
CA PRO A 197 4.75 11.28 16.23
C PRO A 197 6.09 10.58 15.96
N GLN A 198 7.18 11.31 16.10
CA GLN A 198 8.53 10.74 16.09
C GLN A 198 8.93 10.20 17.47
N PRO A 199 9.62 9.04 17.57
CA PRO A 199 10.28 8.30 16.49
C PRO A 199 9.42 7.25 15.76
N LEU A 200 8.17 7.02 16.19
CA LEU A 200 7.31 5.99 15.59
C LEU A 200 7.12 6.17 14.07
N ARG A 201 6.93 7.41 13.61
CA ARG A 201 6.76 7.72 12.19
C ARG A 201 7.93 7.23 11.32
N SER A 202 9.16 7.45 11.77
CA SER A 202 10.36 6.93 11.07
C SER A 202 10.43 5.39 11.05
N VAL A 203 9.95 4.71 12.10
CA VAL A 203 9.91 3.25 12.15
C VAL A 203 8.87 2.70 11.16
N ILE A 204 7.66 3.26 11.19
CA ILE A 204 6.55 2.83 10.32
C ILE A 204 6.90 3.13 8.84
N ARG A 205 7.51 4.28 8.54
CA ARG A 205 8.07 4.58 7.20
C ARG A 205 8.96 3.44 6.71
N ARG A 206 9.96 3.06 7.51
CA ARG A 206 10.89 1.98 7.16
C ARG A 206 10.15 0.66 6.90
N TYR A 207 9.15 0.34 7.71
CA TYR A 207 8.37 -0.88 7.57
C TYR A 207 7.53 -0.89 6.29
N GLY A 208 6.86 0.23 5.98
CA GLY A 208 6.10 0.39 4.74
C GLY A 208 6.97 0.23 3.50
N LEU A 209 8.14 0.85 3.48
CA LEU A 209 9.10 0.75 2.39
C LEU A 209 9.66 -0.67 2.21
N GLN A 210 9.97 -1.35 3.32
CA GLN A 210 10.40 -2.75 3.28
C GLN A 210 9.32 -3.70 2.79
N LEU A 211 8.06 -3.42 3.11
CA LEU A 211 6.93 -4.17 2.58
C LEU A 211 6.74 -3.89 1.08
N ALA A 212 6.76 -2.61 0.66
CA ALA A 212 6.59 -2.20 -0.73
C ALA A 212 7.62 -2.87 -1.66
N ALA A 213 8.90 -2.87 -1.27
CA ALA A 213 9.96 -3.52 -2.04
C ALA A 213 9.73 -5.04 -2.22
N ARG A 214 9.26 -5.72 -1.17
CA ARG A 214 8.94 -7.16 -1.25
C ARG A 214 7.69 -7.42 -2.08
N GLN A 215 6.66 -6.59 -1.92
CA GLN A 215 5.46 -6.68 -2.73
C GLN A 215 5.80 -6.53 -4.21
N ARG A 216 6.66 -5.56 -4.59
CA ARG A 216 7.14 -5.43 -5.97
C ARG A 216 7.72 -6.74 -6.50
N ALA A 217 8.64 -7.37 -5.77
CA ALA A 217 9.26 -8.62 -6.18
C ALA A 217 8.24 -9.75 -6.36
N TYR A 218 7.36 -9.97 -5.37
CA TYR A 218 6.33 -11.02 -5.43
C TYR A 218 5.26 -10.78 -6.50
N VAL A 219 4.91 -9.52 -6.77
CA VAL A 219 3.95 -9.17 -7.83
C VAL A 219 4.55 -9.47 -9.20
N LEU A 220 5.82 -9.10 -9.43
CA LEU A 220 6.52 -9.39 -10.69
C LEU A 220 6.68 -10.90 -10.92
N ASP A 221 7.11 -11.65 -9.89
CA ASP A 221 7.27 -13.11 -9.96
C ASP A 221 5.95 -13.83 -10.29
N ALA A 222 4.84 -13.32 -9.75
CA ALA A 222 3.50 -13.84 -10.04
C ALA A 222 2.91 -13.35 -11.37
N GLY A 223 3.63 -12.55 -12.16
CA GLY A 223 3.19 -12.05 -13.47
C GLY A 223 2.21 -10.87 -13.40
N GLY A 224 2.18 -10.13 -12.30
CA GLY A 224 1.44 -8.88 -12.14
C GLY A 224 2.29 -7.62 -12.38
N ARG A 225 1.66 -6.45 -12.31
CA ARG A 225 2.23 -5.14 -12.61
C ARG A 225 2.25 -4.25 -11.36
N PRO A 226 3.39 -4.06 -10.68
CA PRO A 226 3.45 -3.25 -9.48
C PRO A 226 3.62 -1.75 -9.80
N VAL A 227 2.79 -0.91 -9.18
CA VAL A 227 2.92 0.56 -9.18
C VAL A 227 3.48 1.01 -7.82
N PRO A 228 4.65 1.66 -7.77
CA PRO A 228 5.37 1.93 -6.53
C PRO A 228 4.83 3.17 -5.81
N PHE A 229 3.66 3.05 -5.16
CA PHE A 229 3.04 4.17 -4.44
C PHE A 229 3.94 4.85 -3.41
N ALA A 230 4.84 4.11 -2.74
CA ALA A 230 5.76 4.72 -1.80
C ALA A 230 6.76 5.69 -2.45
N ASP A 231 7.07 5.52 -3.73
CA ASP A 231 7.95 6.44 -4.47
C ASP A 231 7.12 7.53 -5.16
N THR A 232 5.95 7.20 -5.71
CA THR A 232 5.17 8.11 -6.56
C THR A 232 4.16 8.98 -5.83
N LEU A 233 3.61 8.54 -4.69
CA LEU A 233 2.66 9.35 -3.91
C LEU A 233 3.38 10.24 -2.88
N THR A 234 4.53 9.81 -2.37
CA THR A 234 5.20 10.44 -1.24
C THR A 234 5.51 11.94 -1.43
N PRO A 235 6.05 12.40 -2.58
CA PRO A 235 6.34 13.83 -2.78
C PRO A 235 5.09 14.70 -2.56
N GLU A 236 3.96 14.29 -3.15
CA GLU A 236 2.78 15.16 -3.20
C GLU A 236 2.06 15.19 -1.85
N PHE A 237 2.08 14.07 -1.12
CA PHE A 237 1.55 13.98 0.23
C PHE A 237 2.42 14.74 1.26
N LEU A 238 3.72 14.91 1.00
CA LEU A 238 4.59 15.74 1.82
C LEU A 238 4.46 17.23 1.50
N GLU A 239 4.27 17.57 0.23
CA GLU A 239 4.14 18.96 -0.23
C GLU A 239 2.81 19.58 0.21
N ALA A 240 1.69 18.87 0.05
CA ALA A 240 0.34 19.38 0.32
C ALA A 240 -0.51 18.42 1.17
N PRO A 241 -0.09 18.09 2.41
CA PRO A 241 -0.77 17.10 3.26
C PRO A 241 -2.23 17.47 3.54
N GLU A 242 -2.54 18.75 3.75
CA GLU A 242 -3.91 19.25 3.99
C GLU A 242 -4.84 19.08 2.79
N ARG A 243 -4.28 18.94 1.59
CA ARG A 243 -5.03 18.64 0.36
C ARG A 243 -5.09 17.14 0.11
N MET A 244 -4.01 16.40 0.38
CA MET A 244 -3.87 14.99 0.00
C MET A 244 -4.51 14.02 1.00
N PHE A 245 -4.61 14.39 2.28
CA PHE A 245 -5.30 13.62 3.29
C PHE A 245 -6.75 14.06 3.49
N SER A 246 -7.62 13.10 3.80
CA SER A 246 -8.98 13.36 4.24
C SER A 246 -9.00 14.05 5.61
N PRO A 247 -10.17 14.52 6.10
CA PRO A 247 -10.30 15.10 7.43
C PRO A 247 -9.83 14.20 8.59
N ASP A 248 -9.71 12.89 8.37
CA ASP A 248 -9.14 11.96 9.36
C ASP A 248 -7.59 11.99 9.46
N ASN A 249 -6.94 12.80 8.62
CA ASN A 249 -5.49 12.96 8.54
C ASN A 249 -4.71 11.64 8.31
N PHE A 250 -5.36 10.64 7.71
CA PHE A 250 -4.77 9.32 7.48
C PHE A 250 -5.10 8.74 6.12
N HIS A 251 -6.37 8.68 5.73
CA HIS A 251 -6.77 8.18 4.42
C HIS A 251 -6.61 9.26 3.34
N PRO A 252 -6.39 8.89 2.07
CA PRO A 252 -6.40 9.86 0.98
C PRO A 252 -7.72 10.64 0.90
N SER A 253 -7.62 11.92 0.56
CA SER A 253 -8.77 12.74 0.13
C SER A 253 -9.17 12.38 -1.31
N ALA A 254 -10.18 13.07 -1.84
CA ALA A 254 -10.52 13.00 -3.26
C ALA A 254 -9.31 13.29 -4.17
N ALA A 255 -8.52 14.34 -3.85
CA ALA A 255 -7.32 14.68 -4.61
C ALA A 255 -6.23 13.59 -4.50
N GLY A 256 -6.09 12.98 -3.31
CA GLY A 256 -5.17 11.87 -3.11
C GLY A 256 -5.56 10.63 -3.92
N TYR A 257 -6.85 10.30 -3.98
CA TYR A 257 -7.35 9.19 -4.80
C TYR A 257 -7.28 9.47 -6.30
N GLU A 258 -7.52 10.70 -6.74
CA GLU A 258 -7.29 11.12 -8.13
C GLU A 258 -5.84 10.92 -8.56
N LEU A 259 -4.87 11.28 -7.70
CA LEU A 259 -3.47 11.02 -7.97
C LEU A 259 -3.17 9.51 -8.04
N ALA A 260 -3.66 8.73 -7.08
CA ALA A 260 -3.46 7.28 -7.07
C ALA A 260 -4.06 6.61 -8.31
N ALA A 261 -5.27 6.99 -8.71
CA ALA A 261 -5.93 6.47 -9.91
C ALA A 261 -5.15 6.87 -11.18
N ARG A 262 -4.66 8.11 -11.28
CA ARG A 262 -3.83 8.57 -12.40
C ARG A 262 -2.54 7.78 -12.55
N LEU A 263 -1.93 7.36 -11.44
CA LEU A 263 -0.70 6.56 -11.45
C LEU A 263 -0.96 5.09 -11.80
N LEU A 264 -2.14 4.56 -11.45
CA LEU A 264 -2.55 3.20 -11.79
C LEU A 264 -3.06 3.07 -13.23
N LEU A 265 -3.71 4.10 -13.76
CA LEU A 265 -4.44 4.05 -15.04
C LEU A 265 -3.57 3.61 -16.22
N PRO A 266 -2.32 4.09 -16.42
CA PRO A 266 -1.47 3.63 -17.52
C PRO A 266 -1.22 2.11 -17.50
N GLU A 267 -1.00 1.52 -16.32
CA GLU A 267 -0.82 0.07 -16.17
C GLU A 267 -2.12 -0.70 -16.43
N VAL A 268 -3.27 -0.13 -16.03
CA VAL A 268 -4.59 -0.72 -16.33
C VAL A 268 -4.86 -0.70 -17.84
N LEU A 269 -4.56 0.41 -18.52
CA LEU A 269 -4.70 0.53 -19.98
C LEU A 269 -3.73 -0.40 -20.71
N ALA A 270 -2.49 -0.51 -20.24
CA ALA A 270 -1.50 -1.43 -20.81
C ALA A 270 -1.89 -2.89 -20.63
N ALA A 271 -2.49 -3.25 -19.49
CA ALA A 271 -3.02 -4.58 -19.24
C ALA A 271 -4.11 -4.99 -20.26
N ILE A 272 -4.96 -4.05 -20.68
CA ILE A 272 -6.00 -4.32 -21.70
C ILE A 272 -5.57 -4.04 -23.15
N GLY A 273 -4.30 -3.70 -23.37
CA GLY A 273 -3.74 -3.45 -24.71
C GLY A 273 -4.05 -2.07 -25.32
N GLU A 274 -4.52 -1.12 -24.51
CA GLU A 274 -4.99 0.21 -24.95
C GLU A 274 -3.99 1.33 -24.61
N TRP A 275 -2.81 1.00 -24.08
CA TRP A 275 -1.75 1.98 -23.80
C TRP A 275 -0.70 1.99 -24.90
N HIS A 276 -0.44 3.18 -25.46
CA HIS A 276 0.48 3.36 -26.59
C HIS A 276 1.69 4.25 -26.27
N GLY A 277 1.80 4.77 -25.05
CA GLY A 277 2.94 5.58 -24.59
C GLY A 277 3.99 4.77 -23.82
N PRO A 278 5.12 5.38 -23.43
CA PRO A 278 5.99 4.78 -22.43
C PRO A 278 5.25 4.70 -21.09
N LEU A 279 5.32 3.57 -20.40
CA LEU A 279 4.84 3.49 -19.02
C LEU A 279 5.74 4.36 -18.13
N PRO A 280 5.18 5.02 -17.09
CA PRO A 280 5.98 5.72 -16.10
C PRO A 280 7.01 4.75 -15.54
N SER A 281 8.30 4.99 -15.81
CA SER A 281 9.34 4.10 -15.32
C SER A 281 9.46 4.28 -13.82
N PRO A 282 9.15 3.26 -13.00
CA PRO A 282 9.42 3.34 -11.57
C PRO A 282 10.94 3.52 -11.39
N PRO A 283 11.39 4.24 -10.35
CA PRO A 283 12.82 4.42 -10.14
C PRO A 283 13.48 3.04 -10.01
N GLU A 284 14.61 2.82 -10.72
CA GLU A 284 15.32 1.53 -10.72
C GLU A 284 15.67 1.08 -9.29
N VAL A 285 16.01 2.08 -8.47
CA VAL A 285 16.25 1.98 -7.04
C VAL A 285 15.24 2.87 -6.33
N SER A 286 14.44 2.31 -5.42
CA SER A 286 13.53 3.13 -4.60
C SER A 286 14.39 4.01 -3.69
N GLU A 287 14.52 5.30 -4.00
CA GLU A 287 15.19 6.27 -3.13
C GLU A 287 14.58 6.24 -1.73
N ALA A 288 13.28 5.99 -1.64
CA ALA A 288 12.59 5.87 -0.37
C ALA A 288 13.08 4.65 0.44
N ALA A 289 13.27 3.48 -0.18
CA ALA A 289 13.85 2.29 0.45
C ALA A 289 15.36 2.42 0.74
N ASP A 290 16.11 3.08 -0.14
CA ASP A 290 17.57 3.19 -0.10
C ASP A 290 18.11 4.30 0.79
N ALA A 291 17.29 5.31 1.12
CA ALA A 291 17.68 6.44 1.96
C ALA A 291 18.28 6.06 3.33
N ASN A 292 18.25 4.79 3.74
CA ASN A 292 18.87 4.29 4.96
C ASN A 292 19.60 2.93 4.82
N GLY A 293 19.97 2.51 3.61
CA GLY A 293 20.82 1.33 3.40
C GLY A 293 22.17 1.45 4.12
N LEU A 294 22.74 0.32 4.55
CA LEU A 294 24.09 0.27 5.15
C LEU A 294 25.12 0.95 4.24
N THR A 295 24.97 0.76 2.93
CA THR A 295 25.71 1.41 1.85
C THR A 295 25.53 2.93 1.88
N ALA A 296 24.29 3.44 1.88
CA ALA A 296 24.00 4.88 1.94
C ALA A 296 24.48 5.57 3.24
N ARG A 297 24.58 4.82 4.35
CA ARG A 297 25.19 5.28 5.60
C ARG A 297 26.71 5.35 5.51
N LEU A 298 27.36 4.34 4.93
CA LEU A 298 28.81 4.33 4.70
C LEU A 298 29.23 5.45 3.76
N THR A 299 28.50 5.67 2.67
CA THR A 299 28.77 6.75 1.71
C THR A 299 28.63 8.14 2.36
N ARG A 300 27.64 8.34 3.25
CA ARG A 300 27.47 9.60 4.00
C ARG A 300 28.56 9.87 5.05
N VAL A 301 29.11 8.82 5.65
CA VAL A 301 30.24 8.93 6.59
C VAL A 301 31.54 9.23 5.83
N LEU A 302 31.74 8.62 4.67
CA LEU A 302 32.91 8.84 3.83
C LEU A 302 32.95 10.22 3.17
N HIS A 303 31.80 10.83 2.85
CA HIS A 303 31.74 12.21 2.32
C HIS A 303 31.75 13.30 3.40
N ARG A 304 31.78 12.94 4.69
CA ARG A 304 31.87 13.88 5.82
C ARG A 304 33.23 13.81 6.55
N ALA A 305 34.16 13.01 6.05
CA ALA A 305 35.54 12.91 6.52
C ALA A 305 36.48 13.55 5.48
#